data_AF-A0A7J6TX62-F1
#
_entry.id   AF-A0A7J6TX62-F1
#
_cell.length_a   1.000
_cell.length_b   1.000
_cell.length_c   1.000
_cell.angle_alpha   90.00
_cell.angle_beta   90.00
_cell.angle_gamma   90.00
#
_symmetry.space_group_name_H-M   'P 1'
#
loop_
_entity.id
_entity.type
_entity.pdbx_description
1 polymer ?
#
loop_
_entity_poly.entity_id
_entity_poly.type
_entity_poly.pdbx_seq_one_letter_code
_entity_poly.pdbx_strand_id
1 'polypeptide(L)'
;MRICCFPPVISIILLRRLGSIAAKSYARRRRFSVWTDKYTNASLSEIVHGGESGISPHTLILLNDVENPGVVASVIRNCHLLGASAVILGTTRGFNYTQSFVKTCLRHSMAYCFGGPHVIAGVESTKAATMLSDSYGYTVGSLCFDATSNRVSSFTI
;
A
#
# COMPACT_ATOMS: atom_id res chain seq x y z
N MET A 1 -3.21 34.43 13.50
CA MET A 1 -3.87 33.13 13.31
C MET A 1 -2.82 32.07 13.08
N ARG A 2 -2.54 31.21 14.06
CA ARG A 2 -1.63 30.07 13.90
C ARG A 2 -2.42 28.91 13.30
N ILE A 3 -2.08 28.51 12.08
CA ILE A 3 -2.61 27.31 11.45
C ILE A 3 -1.90 26.13 12.13
N CYS A 4 -2.62 25.41 12.99
CA CYS A 4 -2.17 24.13 13.54
C CYS A 4 -2.22 23.08 12.41
N CYS A 5 -1.15 23.00 11.61
CA CYS A 5 -0.92 21.89 10.72
C CYS A 5 -0.56 20.67 11.57
N PHE A 6 -1.55 19.85 11.94
CA PHE A 6 -1.28 18.50 12.42
C PHE A 6 -0.53 17.75 11.31
N PRO A 7 0.67 17.20 11.55
CA PRO A 7 1.31 16.36 10.56
C PRO A 7 0.43 15.12 10.34
N PRO A 8 0.16 14.70 9.09
CA PRO A 8 -0.45 13.40 8.85
C PRO A 8 0.48 12.34 9.44
N VAL A 9 -0.04 11.56 10.38
CA VAL A 9 0.68 10.42 10.97
C VAL A 9 0.76 9.35 9.88
N ILE A 10 1.80 9.41 9.05
CA ILE A 10 2.06 8.39 8.03
C ILE A 10 2.62 7.17 8.78
N SER A 11 1.73 6.30 9.28
CA SER A 11 2.13 4.96 9.72
C SER A 11 2.37 4.12 8.47
N ILE A 12 3.65 3.90 8.15
CA ILE A 12 4.04 2.96 7.09
C ILE A 12 4.26 1.62 7.78
N ILE A 13 3.38 0.65 7.53
CA ILE A 13 3.62 -0.71 7.98
C ILE A 13 4.24 -1.51 6.83
N LEU A 14 5.47 -1.96 7.04
CA LEU A 14 6.19 -2.84 6.11
C LEU A 14 5.88 -4.29 6.50
N LEU A 15 5.26 -5.03 5.60
CA LEU A 15 4.99 -6.45 5.77
C LEU A 15 5.88 -7.24 4.84
N ARG A 16 6.75 -8.11 5.38
CA ARG A 16 7.67 -8.93 4.58
C ARG A 16 7.48 -10.41 4.88
N ARG A 17 7.30 -11.23 3.83
CA ARG A 17 7.31 -12.69 3.91
C ARG A 17 8.67 -13.22 3.41
N LEU A 18 9.35 -14.04 4.21
CA LEU A 18 10.62 -14.67 3.81
C LEU A 18 10.34 -15.85 2.86
N GLY A 19 10.59 -15.64 1.56
CA GLY A 19 10.50 -16.67 0.53
C GLY A 19 10.88 -16.08 -0.83
N SER A 20 11.75 -16.76 -1.58
CA SER A 20 12.24 -16.35 -2.90
C SER A 20 11.37 -16.93 -4.01
N ILE A 21 10.92 -16.12 -4.97
CA ILE A 21 10.61 -16.54 -6.35
C ILE A 21 10.85 -15.36 -7.31
N ALA A 22 11.50 -15.65 -8.44
CA ALA A 22 11.79 -14.74 -9.54
C ALA A 22 10.55 -14.44 -10.41
N ALA A 23 10.30 -13.16 -10.70
CA ALA A 23 9.23 -12.73 -11.61
C ALA A 23 9.79 -12.38 -13.00
N LYS A 24 9.38 -13.12 -14.05
CA LYS A 24 9.63 -12.76 -15.45
C LYS A 24 8.67 -11.64 -15.87
N SER A 25 9.22 -10.51 -16.34
CA SER A 25 8.45 -9.33 -16.77
C SER A 25 8.19 -9.34 -18.27
N TYR A 26 6.91 -9.37 -18.68
CA TYR A 26 6.44 -9.01 -20.02
C TYR A 26 5.49 -7.82 -19.90
N ALA A 27 6.02 -6.61 -19.77
CA ALA A 27 5.22 -5.39 -19.65
C ALA A 27 4.85 -4.84 -21.04
N ARG A 28 3.76 -5.35 -21.63
CA ARG A 28 3.02 -4.63 -22.69
C ARG A 28 2.39 -3.40 -22.04
N ARG A 29 2.70 -2.18 -22.52
CA ARG A 29 2.21 -0.89 -21.97
C ARG A 29 0.68 -0.92 -21.84
N ARG A 30 0.16 -1.00 -20.61
CA ARG A 30 -1.28 -1.14 -20.35
C ARG A 30 -1.98 0.23 -20.38
N ARG A 31 -3.17 0.30 -20.98
CA ARG A 31 -4.01 1.51 -20.92
C ARG A 31 -4.52 1.71 -19.49
N PHE A 32 -4.55 2.97 -19.04
CA PHE A 32 -4.94 3.33 -17.67
C PHE A 32 -6.30 2.76 -17.25
N SER A 33 -7.32 2.83 -18.12
CA SER A 33 -8.68 2.35 -17.82
C SER A 33 -8.73 0.84 -17.52
N VAL A 34 -8.04 0.03 -18.33
CA VAL A 34 -8.00 -1.43 -18.17
C VAL A 34 -7.22 -1.83 -16.91
N TRP A 35 -6.23 -1.03 -16.53
CA TRP A 35 -5.43 -1.29 -15.34
C TRP A 35 -6.16 -0.87 -14.06
N THR A 36 -6.88 0.24 -14.03
CA THR A 36 -7.61 0.67 -12.83
C THR A 36 -8.59 -0.39 -12.34
N ASP A 37 -9.42 -0.96 -13.21
CA ASP A 37 -10.52 -1.82 -12.78
C ASP A 37 -10.05 -3.14 -12.15
N LYS A 38 -8.91 -3.68 -12.62
CA LYS A 38 -8.31 -4.91 -12.11
C LYS A 38 -7.51 -4.70 -10.81
N TYR A 39 -7.04 -3.48 -10.55
CA TYR A 39 -6.09 -3.18 -9.48
C TYR A 39 -6.67 -2.32 -8.35
N THR A 40 -7.93 -1.84 -8.45
CA THR A 40 -8.62 -1.07 -7.40
C THR A 40 -9.78 -1.78 -6.71
N ASN A 41 -10.26 -2.92 -7.23
CA ASN A 41 -11.43 -3.63 -6.70
C ASN A 41 -11.10 -5.01 -6.10
N ALA A 42 -9.83 -5.41 -6.10
CA ALA A 42 -9.41 -6.68 -5.54
C ALA A 42 -9.46 -6.64 -4.02
N SER A 43 -10.05 -7.67 -3.43
CA SER A 43 -10.12 -7.80 -1.97
C SER A 43 -8.74 -8.13 -1.39
N LEU A 44 -8.53 -7.79 -0.11
CA LEU A 44 -7.26 -8.11 0.57
C LEU A 44 -6.98 -9.62 0.58
N SER A 45 -8.00 -10.46 0.80
CA SER A 45 -7.88 -11.92 0.76
C SER A 45 -7.47 -12.44 -0.62
N GLU A 46 -8.08 -11.91 -1.68
CA GLU A 46 -7.75 -12.27 -3.07
C GLU A 46 -6.29 -11.96 -3.41
N ILE A 47 -5.80 -10.78 -3.01
CA ILE A 47 -4.41 -10.37 -3.25
C ILE A 47 -3.44 -11.22 -2.43
N VAL A 48 -3.75 -11.51 -1.17
CA VAL A 48 -2.86 -12.31 -0.31
C VAL A 48 -2.75 -13.77 -0.79
N HIS A 49 -3.81 -14.30 -1.40
CA HIS A 49 -3.79 -15.62 -2.06
C HIS A 49 -3.14 -15.61 -3.47
N GLY A 50 -2.64 -14.45 -3.93
CA GLY A 50 -1.93 -14.32 -5.20
C GLY A 50 -2.81 -14.12 -6.42
N GLY A 51 -4.12 -13.90 -6.23
CA GLY A 51 -5.10 -13.66 -7.29
C GLY A 51 -4.99 -14.68 -8.43
N GLU A 52 -5.07 -14.20 -9.67
CA GLU A 52 -4.91 -15.04 -10.88
C GLU A 52 -3.50 -15.63 -11.04
N SER A 53 -2.49 -15.03 -10.42
CA SER A 53 -1.10 -15.49 -10.57
C SER A 53 -0.74 -16.65 -9.64
N GLY A 54 -1.53 -16.87 -8.58
CA GLY A 54 -1.25 -17.86 -7.53
C GLY A 54 0.02 -17.56 -6.70
N ILE A 55 0.69 -16.44 -6.93
CA ILE A 55 1.90 -16.04 -6.21
C ILE A 55 1.51 -15.08 -5.10
N SER A 56 1.65 -15.52 -3.85
CA SER A 56 1.37 -14.66 -2.70
C SER A 56 2.34 -13.47 -2.66
N PRO A 57 1.86 -12.26 -2.34
CA PRO A 57 2.67 -11.05 -2.34
C PRO A 57 3.78 -11.13 -1.30
N HIS A 58 5.01 -10.78 -1.67
CA HIS A 58 6.14 -10.85 -0.74
C HIS A 58 6.22 -9.65 0.20
N THR A 59 5.89 -8.46 -0.33
CA THR A 59 5.98 -7.20 0.39
C THR A 59 4.69 -6.41 0.22
N LEU A 60 4.07 -6.05 1.35
CA LEU A 60 2.88 -5.20 1.39
C LEU A 60 3.21 -3.92 2.16
N ILE A 61 2.71 -2.79 1.67
CA ILE A 61 2.85 -1.48 2.32
C ILE A 61 1.48 -1.00 2.75
N LEU A 62 1.26 -0.85 4.05
CA LEU A 62 0.04 -0.22 4.57
C LEU A 62 0.30 1.26 4.84
N LEU A 63 -0.58 2.12 4.33
CA LEU A 63 -0.60 3.56 4.57
C LEU A 63 -1.88 3.93 5.31
N ASN A 64 -1.77 4.47 6.52
CA ASN A 64 -2.93 4.82 7.33
C ASN A 64 -3.37 6.28 7.12
N ASP A 65 -4.67 6.47 6.85
CA ASP A 65 -5.36 7.76 6.81
C ASP A 65 -4.62 8.86 6.02
N VAL A 66 -4.09 8.50 4.84
CA VAL A 66 -3.34 9.44 3.99
C VAL A 66 -4.30 10.18 3.07
N GLU A 67 -4.55 11.45 3.37
CA GLU A 67 -5.50 12.30 2.63
C GLU A 67 -4.90 12.95 1.38
N ASN A 68 -3.56 13.01 1.27
CA ASN A 68 -2.90 13.68 0.15
C ASN A 68 -2.61 12.69 -1.00
N PRO A 69 -3.25 12.84 -2.18
CA PRO A 69 -3.07 11.92 -3.29
C PRO A 69 -1.65 11.95 -3.89
N GLY A 70 -0.94 13.08 -3.76
CA GLY A 70 0.45 13.20 -4.21
C GLY A 70 1.42 12.37 -3.37
N VAL A 71 1.17 12.29 -2.06
CA VAL A 71 1.96 11.44 -1.15
C VAL A 71 1.73 9.97 -1.49
N VAL A 72 0.46 9.56 -1.61
CA VAL A 72 0.10 8.18 -1.99
C VAL A 72 0.71 7.82 -3.34
N ALA A 73 0.62 8.70 -4.34
CA ALA A 73 1.21 8.52 -5.65
C ALA A 73 2.73 8.31 -5.60
N SER A 74 3.43 9.12 -4.79
CA SER A 74 4.87 8.98 -4.57
C SER A 74 5.22 7.64 -3.94
N VAL A 75 4.47 7.22 -2.92
CA VAL A 75 4.66 5.90 -2.29
C VAL A 75 4.42 4.78 -3.30
N ILE A 76 3.34 4.81 -4.07
CA ILE A 76 3.05 3.79 -5.10
C ILE A 76 4.19 3.70 -6.12
N ARG A 77 4.71 4.85 -6.56
CA ARG A 77 5.85 4.89 -7.50
C ARG A 77 7.10 4.27 -6.88
N ASN A 78 7.43 4.59 -5.62
CA ASN A 78 8.57 4.02 -4.93
C ASN A 78 8.38 2.52 -4.66
N CYS A 79 7.17 2.09 -4.30
CA CYS A 79 6.81 0.69 -4.13
C CYS A 79 7.05 -0.11 -5.42
N HIS A 80 6.67 0.44 -6.57
CA HIS A 80 6.97 -0.16 -7.86
C HIS A 80 8.48 -0.32 -8.08
N LEU A 81 9.26 0.73 -7.84
CA LEU A 81 10.73 0.71 -8.02
C LEU A 81 11.43 -0.29 -7.10
N LEU A 82 10.91 -0.47 -5.88
CA LEU A 82 11.44 -1.39 -4.88
C LEU A 82 10.88 -2.82 -5.01
N GLY A 83 9.96 -3.07 -5.96
CA GLY A 83 9.36 -4.39 -6.16
C GLY A 83 8.36 -4.81 -5.09
N ALA A 84 7.72 -3.86 -4.40
CA ALA A 84 6.61 -4.18 -3.50
C ALA A 84 5.41 -4.71 -4.29
N SER A 85 4.70 -5.69 -3.72
CA SER A 85 3.65 -6.42 -4.41
C SER A 85 2.31 -5.69 -4.36
N ALA A 86 1.98 -5.08 -3.23
CA ALA A 86 0.78 -4.25 -3.10
C ALA A 86 0.95 -3.12 -2.08
N VAL A 87 0.12 -2.09 -2.26
CA VAL A 87 -0.08 -0.96 -1.37
C VAL A 87 -1.51 -1.01 -0.85
N ILE A 88 -1.68 -0.95 0.45
CA ILE A 88 -2.96 -0.96 1.14
C ILE A 88 -3.17 0.45 1.71
N LEU A 89 -4.25 1.11 1.31
CA LEU A 89 -4.72 2.35 1.91
C LEU A 89 -5.63 1.97 3.07
N GLY A 90 -5.01 1.93 4.23
CA GLY A 90 -5.65 1.64 5.50
C GLY A 90 -6.41 2.86 6.03
N THR A 91 -7.40 2.59 6.86
CA THR A 91 -8.04 3.60 7.69
C THR A 91 -8.12 3.17 9.14
N THR A 92 -7.87 4.12 10.04
CA THR A 92 -8.15 3.98 11.48
C THR A 92 -9.42 4.73 11.89
N ARG A 93 -9.83 5.74 11.11
CA ARG A 93 -10.97 6.62 11.40
C ARG A 93 -12.18 6.41 10.49
N GLY A 94 -12.19 5.35 9.68
CA GLY A 94 -13.24 5.10 8.69
C GLY A 94 -13.18 6.05 7.49
N PHE A 95 -12.00 6.57 7.16
CA PHE A 95 -11.76 7.37 5.97
C PHE A 95 -12.17 6.59 4.71
N ASN A 96 -13.08 7.18 3.94
CA ASN A 96 -13.61 6.58 2.73
C ASN A 96 -12.82 7.05 1.51
N TYR A 97 -11.89 6.22 1.05
CA TYR A 97 -11.15 6.47 -0.17
C TYR A 97 -12.05 6.31 -1.41
N THR A 98 -12.45 7.43 -2.01
CA THR A 98 -13.27 7.43 -3.22
C THR A 98 -12.52 6.87 -4.42
N GLN A 99 -13.26 6.30 -5.38
CA GLN A 99 -12.68 5.80 -6.63
C GLN A 99 -11.94 6.91 -7.42
N SER A 100 -12.41 8.16 -7.35
CA SER A 100 -11.74 9.31 -7.97
C SER A 100 -10.40 9.63 -7.29
N PHE A 101 -10.33 9.51 -5.96
CA PHE A 101 -9.09 9.67 -5.20
C PHE A 101 -8.04 8.63 -5.62
N VAL A 102 -8.43 7.35 -5.62
CA VAL A 102 -7.54 6.25 -5.99
C VAL A 102 -7.05 6.41 -7.43
N LYS A 103 -7.94 6.72 -8.37
CA LYS A 103 -7.57 6.98 -9.78
C LYS A 103 -6.57 8.13 -9.90
N THR A 104 -6.72 9.19 -9.12
CA THR A 104 -5.80 10.34 -9.12
C THR A 104 -4.41 9.93 -8.64
N CYS A 105 -4.33 9.18 -7.53
CA CYS A 105 -3.06 8.65 -7.01
C CYS A 105 -2.35 7.78 -8.06
N LEU A 106 -3.11 6.90 -8.72
CA LEU A 106 -2.59 6.00 -9.73
C LEU A 106 -2.05 6.75 -10.96
N ARG A 107 -2.79 7.76 -11.45
CA ARG A 107 -2.32 8.61 -12.56
C ARG A 107 -1.01 9.30 -12.23
N HIS A 108 -0.93 9.91 -11.05
CA HIS A 108 0.24 10.66 -10.61
C HIS A 108 1.45 9.75 -10.37
N SER A 109 1.23 8.51 -9.93
CA SER A 109 2.33 7.55 -9.71
C SER A 109 3.01 7.09 -11.00
N MET A 110 2.30 7.13 -12.14
CA MET A 110 2.66 6.53 -13.42
C MET A 110 3.01 5.02 -13.37
N ALA A 111 2.87 4.34 -12.22
CA ALA A 111 3.27 2.96 -12.03
C ALA A 111 2.45 1.98 -12.89
N TYR A 112 1.20 2.35 -13.22
CA TYR A 112 0.30 1.57 -14.08
C TYR A 112 0.88 1.28 -15.47
N CYS A 113 1.74 2.17 -16.00
CA CYS A 113 2.38 1.99 -17.31
C CYS A 113 3.25 0.72 -17.40
N PHE A 114 3.74 0.25 -16.25
CA PHE A 114 4.71 -0.83 -16.12
C PHE A 114 4.18 -2.01 -15.30
N GLY A 115 2.86 -2.06 -15.07
CA GLY A 115 2.22 -3.13 -14.30
C GLY A 115 1.94 -2.78 -12.84
N GLY A 116 2.80 -1.98 -12.18
CA GLY A 116 2.59 -1.39 -10.85
C GLY A 116 2.27 -2.36 -9.70
N PRO A 117 2.35 -1.92 -8.43
CA PRO A 117 1.78 -2.67 -7.32
C PRO A 117 0.25 -2.63 -7.35
N HIS A 118 -0.41 -3.64 -6.77
CA HIS A 118 -1.85 -3.58 -6.50
C HIS A 118 -2.17 -2.49 -5.47
N VAL A 119 -3.32 -1.80 -5.61
CA VAL A 119 -3.74 -0.76 -4.66
C VAL A 119 -5.09 -1.15 -4.07
N ILE A 120 -5.08 -1.54 -2.81
CA ILE A 120 -6.29 -1.89 -2.06
C ILE A 120 -6.68 -0.67 -1.23
N ALA A 121 -7.94 -0.24 -1.28
CA ALA A 121 -8.38 0.95 -0.55
C ALA A 121 -9.50 0.64 0.43
N GLY A 122 -9.55 1.40 1.53
CA GLY A 122 -10.65 1.34 2.49
C GLY A 122 -10.60 0.15 3.44
N VAL A 123 -9.40 -0.34 3.74
CA VAL A 123 -9.23 -1.46 4.68
C VAL A 123 -9.02 -0.93 6.09
N GLU A 124 -9.68 -1.51 7.09
CA GLU A 124 -9.40 -1.21 8.48
C GLU A 124 -7.97 -1.65 8.85
N SER A 125 -7.13 -0.69 9.24
CA SER A 125 -5.67 -0.89 9.37
C SER A 125 -5.29 -1.92 10.43
N THR A 126 -5.94 -1.86 11.60
CA THR A 126 -5.71 -2.77 12.73
C THR A 126 -6.08 -4.19 12.34
N LYS A 127 -7.27 -4.37 11.75
CA LYS A 127 -7.77 -5.66 11.26
C LYS A 127 -6.91 -6.23 10.13
N ALA A 128 -6.43 -5.39 9.22
CA ALA A 128 -5.51 -5.82 8.17
C ALA A 128 -4.19 -6.33 8.75
N ALA A 129 -3.60 -5.58 9.68
CA ALA A 129 -2.32 -5.94 10.29
C ALA A 129 -2.42 -7.24 11.10
N THR A 130 -3.46 -7.40 11.94
CA THR A 130 -3.67 -8.63 12.71
C THR A 130 -3.95 -9.82 11.80
N MET A 131 -4.80 -9.67 10.79
CA MET A 131 -5.07 -10.75 9.85
C MET A 131 -3.80 -11.17 9.08
N LEU A 132 -3.00 -10.21 8.61
CA LEU A 132 -1.77 -10.50 7.87
C LEU A 132 -0.71 -11.17 8.74
N SER A 133 -0.59 -10.77 10.01
CA SER A 133 0.23 -11.45 11.01
C SER A 133 -0.26 -12.88 11.27
N ASP A 134 -1.49 -12.99 11.78
CA ASP A 134 -1.95 -14.20 12.46
C ASP A 134 -2.39 -15.28 11.48
N SER A 135 -3.02 -14.87 10.37
CA SER A 135 -3.58 -15.80 9.38
C SER A 135 -2.62 -16.10 8.23
N TYR A 136 -1.67 -15.20 7.95
CA TYR A 136 -0.83 -15.29 6.76
C TYR A 136 0.68 -15.27 7.02
N GLY A 137 1.09 -15.09 8.29
CA GLY A 137 2.49 -15.19 8.70
C GLY A 137 3.37 -14.04 8.20
N TYR A 138 2.80 -12.87 7.94
CA TYR A 138 3.60 -11.68 7.63
C TYR A 138 4.17 -11.07 8.90
N THR A 139 5.45 -10.70 8.87
CA THR A 139 6.04 -9.86 9.92
C THR A 139 5.59 -8.42 9.75
N VAL A 140 4.99 -7.83 10.78
CA VAL A 140 4.37 -6.50 10.77
C VAL A 140 5.32 -5.47 11.38
N GLY A 141 6.06 -4.73 10.57
CA GLY A 141 6.91 -3.64 11.06
C GLY A 141 6.20 -2.28 10.97
N SER A 142 5.99 -1.59 12.08
CA SER A 142 5.40 -0.23 12.08
C SER A 142 6.47 0.86 12.09
N LEU A 143 6.28 1.90 11.29
CA LEU A 143 7.06 3.13 11.37
C LEU A 143 6.20 4.22 12.01
N CYS A 144 6.51 4.58 13.25
CA CYS A 144 5.89 5.69 13.96
C CYS A 144 6.87 6.88 14.01
N PHE A 145 6.40 8.06 13.62
CA PHE A 145 7.16 9.29 13.82
C PHE A 145 6.79 9.87 15.18
N ASP A 146 7.72 9.80 16.12
CA ASP A 146 7.53 10.42 17.43
C ASP A 146 7.88 11.91 17.32
N ALA A 147 6.87 12.78 17.35
CA ALA A 147 7.06 14.22 17.14
C ALA A 147 8.00 14.89 18.16
N THR A 148 8.32 14.22 19.28
CA THR A 148 9.23 14.73 20.32
C THR A 148 10.70 14.42 20.07
N SER A 149 10.99 13.48 19.18
CA SER A 149 12.33 13.02 18.84
C SER A 149 12.43 13.08 17.33
N ASN A 150 13.32 13.88 16.76
CA ASN A 150 13.57 13.93 15.31
C ASN A 150 14.17 12.59 14.75
N ARG A 151 13.88 11.46 15.40
CA ARG A 151 14.25 10.09 15.06
C ARG A 151 12.97 9.31 14.76
N VAL A 152 13.02 8.49 13.72
CA VAL A 152 12.03 7.45 13.48
C VAL A 152 12.14 6.43 14.63
N SER A 153 11.14 6.39 15.49
CA SER A 153 11.15 5.58 16.71
C SER A 153 10.54 4.20 16.44
N SER A 154 11.42 3.20 16.55
CA SER A 154 11.18 1.77 16.76
C SER A 154 10.46 0.94 15.70
N PHE A 155 11.15 -0.15 15.36
CA PHE A 155 10.72 -1.32 14.61
C PHE A 155 10.25 -2.36 15.63
N THR A 156 8.95 -2.61 15.72
CA THR A 156 8.42 -3.76 16.47
C THR A 156 8.26 -4.90 15.46
N ILE A 157 8.88 -6.05 15.74
CA ILE A 157 8.72 -7.31 15.00
C ILE A 157 7.53 -8.07 15.57
#